data_AF-A0A6B9KTZ0-F1
#
_entry.id   AF-A0A6B9KTZ0-F1
#
_cell.length_a   1.000
_cell.length_b   1.000
_cell.length_c   1.000
_cell.angle_alpha   90.00
_cell.angle_beta   90.00
_cell.angle_gamma   90.00
#
_symmetry.space_group_name_H-M   'P 1'
#
loop_
_entity.id
_entity.type
_entity.pdbx_description
1 polymer ?
#
loop_
_entity_poly.entity_id
_entity_poly.type
_entity_poly.pdbx_seq_one_letter_code
_entity_poly.pdbx_strand_id
1 'polypeptide(L)'
;EFERLLDRCGFDFYGVVRQPKPHENPLRLLLAGRWPDGWPQIYIRKKYVVIDPTIRYLGHAQRGFRWRDTLAAFRSDPHRKRMESMMVEARNHGLFDGYIFPVHGRRGLMG
;
A
#
# COMPACT_ATOMS: atom_id res chain seq x y z
N GLU A 1 -13.39 -2.36 17.00
CA GLU A 1 -14.16 -3.39 16.26
C GLU A 1 -13.44 -3.83 14.99
N PHE A 2 -12.99 -2.90 14.15
CA PHE A 2 -12.21 -3.17 12.93
C PHE A 2 -11.01 -4.11 13.13
N GLU A 3 -10.13 -3.84 14.10
CA GLU A 3 -8.96 -4.70 14.34
C GLU A 3 -9.32 -6.13 14.73
N ARG A 4 -10.36 -6.31 15.57
CA ARG A 4 -10.85 -7.67 15.93
C ARG A 4 -11.37 -8.42 14.71
N LEU A 5 -12.00 -7.73 13.76
CA LEU A 5 -12.43 -8.34 12.50
C LEU A 5 -11.22 -8.79 11.67
N LEU A 6 -10.20 -7.95 11.56
CA LEU A 6 -8.95 -8.29 10.86
C LEU A 6 -8.27 -9.50 11.47
N ASP A 7 -8.18 -9.55 12.80
CA ASP A 7 -7.59 -10.69 13.52
C ASP A 7 -8.37 -11.98 13.23
N ARG A 8 -9.73 -11.92 13.23
CA ARG A 8 -10.59 -13.06 12.86
C ARG A 8 -10.44 -13.49 11.40
N CYS A 9 -10.09 -12.57 10.51
CA CYS A 9 -9.80 -12.83 9.12
C CYS A 9 -8.35 -13.28 8.87
N GLY A 10 -7.51 -13.31 9.91
CA GLY A 10 -6.10 -13.72 9.81
C GLY A 10 -5.19 -12.67 9.18
N PHE A 11 -5.52 -11.38 9.29
CA PHE A 11 -4.64 -10.30 8.85
C PHE A 11 -3.79 -9.77 10.02
N ASP A 12 -2.50 -10.10 10.00
CA ASP A 12 -1.54 -9.63 11.01
C ASP A 12 -1.28 -8.12 10.89
N PHE A 13 -1.33 -7.59 9.67
CA PHE A 13 -0.96 -6.21 9.36
C PHE A 13 -2.06 -5.50 8.57
N TYR A 14 -2.18 -4.19 8.78
CA TYR A 14 -3.11 -3.35 8.04
C TYR A 14 -2.64 -1.90 7.98
N GLY A 15 -3.14 -1.18 6.99
CA GLY A 15 -3.01 0.27 6.89
C GLY A 15 -4.32 0.88 6.39
N VAL A 16 -4.78 1.93 7.07
CA VAL A 16 -5.82 2.82 6.60
C VAL A 16 -5.12 4.10 6.19
N VAL A 17 -5.13 4.40 4.89
CA VAL A 17 -4.41 5.54 4.33
C VAL A 17 -5.35 6.51 3.66
N ARG A 18 -4.97 7.79 3.64
CA ARG A 18 -5.56 8.78 2.73
C ARG A 18 -4.82 8.76 1.41
N GLN A 19 -5.53 9.08 0.33
CA GLN A 19 -4.94 9.26 -0.98
C GLN A 19 -3.87 10.37 -0.90
N PRO A 20 -2.63 10.11 -1.38
CA PRO A 20 -1.62 11.14 -1.47
C PRO A 20 -2.09 12.28 -2.37
N LYS A 21 -2.08 13.51 -1.85
CA LYS A 21 -2.19 14.70 -2.69
C LYS A 21 -0.83 15.05 -3.31
N PRO A 22 -0.81 15.68 -4.50
CA PRO A 22 0.41 16.28 -5.02
C PRO A 22 1.02 17.19 -3.94
N HIS A 23 2.30 16.99 -3.62
CA HIS A 23 3.09 17.75 -2.64
C HIS A 23 2.81 17.47 -1.15
N GLU A 24 1.95 16.53 -0.80
CA GLU A 24 1.74 16.16 0.61
C GLU A 24 2.80 15.17 1.09
N ASN A 25 3.22 15.29 2.35
CA ASN A 25 4.16 14.35 2.96
C ASN A 25 3.51 12.95 3.02
N PRO A 26 4.07 11.94 2.34
CA PRO A 26 3.57 10.57 2.33
C PRO A 26 3.37 9.93 3.72
N LEU A 27 4.10 10.43 4.71
CA LEU A 27 4.05 9.93 6.08
C LEU A 27 2.77 10.33 6.81
N ARG A 28 2.08 11.36 6.31
CA ARG A 28 0.82 11.83 6.89
C ARG A 28 -0.40 11.11 6.31
N LEU A 29 -0.19 10.15 5.42
CA LEU A 29 -1.26 9.39 4.78
C LEU A 29 -1.84 8.35 5.73
N LEU A 30 -1.05 7.77 6.63
CA LEU A 30 -1.50 6.71 7.54
C LEU A 30 -2.42 7.30 8.62
N LEU A 31 -3.69 6.90 8.60
CA LEU A 31 -4.68 7.24 9.61
C LEU A 31 -4.70 6.25 10.77
N ALA A 32 -4.48 4.97 10.46
CA ALA A 32 -4.35 3.88 11.40
C ALA A 32 -3.56 2.75 10.75
N GLY A 33 -2.85 1.95 11.52
CA GLY A 33 -2.18 0.79 10.96
C GLY A 33 -1.44 -0.04 11.99
N ARG A 34 -1.29 -1.33 11.66
CA ARG A 34 -0.40 -2.28 12.31
C ARG A 34 0.61 -2.73 11.27
N TRP A 35 1.86 -2.35 11.44
CA TRP A 35 2.94 -2.59 10.50
C TRP A 35 4.00 -3.48 11.16
N PRO A 36 4.75 -4.28 10.39
CA PRO A 36 5.88 -5.02 10.94
C PRO A 36 6.93 -4.06 11.52
N ASP A 37 7.62 -4.49 12.57
CA ASP A 37 8.69 -3.72 13.17
C ASP A 37 9.78 -3.35 12.15
N GLY A 38 10.24 -2.11 12.18
CA GLY A 38 11.27 -1.59 11.28
C GLY A 38 10.80 -1.28 9.85
N TRP A 39 9.71 -1.88 9.38
CA TRP A 39 9.22 -1.68 8.02
C TRP A 39 8.79 -0.23 7.73
N PRO A 40 8.04 0.46 8.61
CA PRO A 40 7.74 1.88 8.42
C PRO A 40 9.01 2.69 8.16
N GLN A 41 10.02 2.59 9.03
CA GLN A 41 11.26 3.36 8.95
C GLN A 41 11.99 3.17 7.61
N ILE A 42 12.01 1.94 7.10
CA ILE A 42 12.56 1.61 5.78
C ILE A 42 11.73 2.26 4.67
N TYR A 43 10.42 2.10 4.72
CA TYR A 43 9.48 2.66 3.75
C TYR A 43 9.62 4.18 3.62
N ILE A 44 9.78 4.88 4.76
CA ILE A 44 10.05 6.32 4.83
C ILE A 44 11.41 6.65 4.20
N ARG A 45 12.48 6.03 4.72
CA ARG A 45 13.86 6.34 4.34
C ARG A 45 14.10 6.15 2.85
N LYS A 46 13.52 5.11 2.26
CA LYS A 46 13.65 4.78 0.83
C LYS A 46 12.60 5.45 -0.05
N LYS A 47 11.71 6.28 0.52
CA LYS A 47 10.63 6.99 -0.18
C LYS A 47 9.74 6.05 -1.00
N TYR A 48 9.39 4.90 -0.43
CA TYR A 48 8.71 3.83 -1.16
C TYR A 48 7.33 4.20 -1.66
N VAL A 49 6.62 5.10 -0.99
CA VAL A 49 5.35 5.66 -1.50
C VAL A 49 5.39 6.13 -2.96
N VAL A 50 6.53 6.62 -3.47
CA VAL A 50 6.66 7.14 -4.84
C VAL A 50 6.71 6.00 -5.86
N ILE A 51 7.27 4.86 -5.47
CA ILE A 51 7.46 3.69 -6.34
C ILE A 51 6.51 2.55 -6.02
N ASP A 52 5.73 2.65 -4.94
CA ASP A 52 4.84 1.59 -4.46
C ASP A 52 3.78 1.32 -5.54
N PRO A 53 3.81 0.13 -6.18
CA PRO A 53 2.91 -0.17 -7.28
C PRO A 53 1.47 -0.21 -6.79
N THR A 54 1.24 -0.46 -5.51
CA THR A 54 -0.10 -0.54 -4.95
C THR A 54 -0.73 0.84 -4.76
N ILE A 55 0.05 1.83 -4.33
CA ILE A 55 -0.36 3.24 -4.26
C ILE A 55 -0.57 3.81 -5.66
N ARG A 56 0.32 3.49 -6.61
CA ARG A 56 0.17 3.92 -8.01
C ARG A 56 -1.07 3.31 -8.67
N TYR A 57 -1.36 2.04 -8.39
CA TYR A 57 -2.53 1.35 -8.95
C TYR A 57 -3.86 1.82 -8.34
N LEU A 58 -3.84 2.29 -7.08
CA LEU A 58 -5.03 2.75 -6.36
C LEU A 58 -5.85 3.77 -7.16
N GLY A 59 -5.19 4.70 -7.87
CA GLY A 59 -5.85 5.70 -8.71
C GLY A 59 -6.62 5.13 -9.91
N HIS A 60 -6.37 3.87 -10.28
CA HIS A 60 -7.04 3.16 -11.38
C HIS A 60 -8.08 2.14 -10.88
N ALA A 61 -8.10 1.84 -9.59
CA ALA A 61 -8.90 0.76 -9.03
C ALA A 61 -10.30 1.23 -8.61
N GLN A 62 -11.34 0.58 -9.15
CA GLN A 62 -12.74 0.78 -8.72
C GLN A 62 -13.20 -0.22 -7.66
N ARG A 63 -12.45 -1.31 -7.48
CA ARG A 63 -12.75 -2.41 -6.56
C ARG A 63 -11.50 -2.86 -5.83
N GLY A 64 -11.68 -3.67 -4.80
CA GLY A 64 -10.57 -4.29 -4.09
C GLY A 64 -9.68 -5.11 -5.03
N PHE A 65 -8.37 -5.06 -4.81
CA PHE A 65 -7.37 -5.76 -5.63
C PHE A 65 -6.27 -6.37 -4.76
N ARG A 66 -5.61 -7.42 -5.26
CA ARG A 66 -4.44 -8.01 -4.59
C ARG A 66 -3.16 -7.28 -4.97
N TRP A 67 -2.24 -7.17 -4.03
CA TRP A 67 -0.97 -6.46 -4.24
C TRP A 67 -0.16 -7.06 -5.39
N ARG A 68 -0.14 -8.39 -5.51
CA ARG A 68 0.58 -9.11 -6.58
C ARG A 68 0.16 -8.71 -8.00
N ASP A 69 -1.10 -8.30 -8.19
CA ASP A 69 -1.64 -7.98 -9.52
C ASP A 69 -1.08 -6.65 -10.06
N THR A 70 -0.59 -5.79 -9.16
CA THR A 70 -0.09 -4.45 -9.52
C THR A 70 1.21 -4.50 -10.31
N LEU A 71 2.09 -5.47 -10.05
CA LEU A 71 3.31 -5.68 -10.84
C LEU A 71 3.01 -6.12 -12.29
N ALA A 72 1.89 -6.81 -12.51
CA ALA A 72 1.43 -7.16 -13.84
C ALA A 72 0.88 -5.92 -14.58
N ALA A 73 0.18 -5.04 -13.87
CA ALA A 73 -0.33 -3.78 -14.42
C ALA A 73 0.81 -2.85 -14.87
N PHE A 74 1.92 -2.81 -14.13
CA PHE A 74 3.10 -1.98 -14.45
C PHE A 74 4.19 -2.72 -15.23
N ARG A 75 3.82 -3.69 -16.09
CA ARG A 75 4.81 -4.54 -16.74
C ARG A 75 5.82 -3.84 -17.64
N SER A 76 5.40 -2.73 -18.24
CA SER A 76 6.21 -1.91 -19.13
C SER A 76 6.71 -0.62 -18.47
N ASP A 77 6.50 -0.47 -17.15
CA ASP A 77 6.90 0.73 -16.43
C ASP A 77 8.43 0.79 -16.25
N PRO A 78 9.08 1.94 -16.54
CA PRO A 78 10.53 2.08 -16.36
C PRO A 78 11.00 1.81 -14.92
N HIS A 79 10.13 1.97 -13.92
CA HIS A 79 10.43 1.72 -12.52
C HIS A 79 10.06 0.32 -12.04
N ARG A 80 9.65 -0.60 -12.92
CA ARG A 80 9.24 -1.98 -12.55
C ARG A 80 10.26 -2.69 -11.63
N LYS A 81 11.55 -2.65 -11.97
CA LYS A 81 12.59 -3.30 -11.14
C LYS A 81 12.67 -2.74 -9.71
N ARG A 82 12.39 -1.43 -9.54
CA ARG A 82 12.34 -0.79 -8.21
C ARG A 82 11.09 -1.21 -7.44
N MET A 83 9.95 -1.34 -8.11
CA MET A 83 8.73 -1.90 -7.51
C MET A 83 8.98 -3.32 -7.02
N GLU A 84 9.56 -4.18 -7.84
CA GLU A 84 9.88 -5.57 -7.49
C GLU A 84 10.82 -5.63 -6.28
N SER A 85 11.87 -4.80 -6.26
CA SER A 85 12.81 -4.72 -5.14
C SER A 85 12.13 -4.31 -3.83
N MET A 86 11.20 -3.34 -3.88
CA MET A 86 10.41 -2.93 -2.72
C MET A 86 9.51 -4.06 -2.22
N MET A 87 8.84 -4.78 -3.12
CA MET A 87 7.99 -5.93 -2.75
C MET A 87 8.79 -7.08 -2.13
N VAL A 88 10.01 -7.34 -2.63
CA VAL A 88 10.93 -8.33 -2.02
C VAL A 88 11.36 -7.90 -0.61
N GLU A 89 11.67 -6.62 -0.41
CA GLU A 89 12.06 -6.13 0.92
C GLU A 89 10.88 -6.13 1.90
N ALA A 90 9.67 -5.81 1.44
CA ALA A 90 8.44 -5.94 2.23
C ALA A 90 8.24 -7.39 2.71
N ARG A 91 8.46 -8.36 1.81
CA ARG A 91 8.39 -9.79 2.11
C ARG A 91 9.37 -10.20 3.21
N ASN A 92 10.58 -9.66 3.20
CA ASN A 92 11.58 -9.92 4.24
C ASN A 92 11.18 -9.39 5.63
N HIS A 93 10.18 -8.51 5.70
CA HIS A 93 9.57 -8.00 6.93
C HIS A 93 8.20 -8.63 7.22
N GLY A 94 7.84 -9.74 6.57
CA GLY A 94 6.59 -10.46 6.82
C GLY A 94 5.39 -9.98 5.99
N LEU A 95 5.57 -9.01 5.07
CA LEU A 95 4.52 -8.57 4.16
C LEU A 95 4.56 -9.37 2.85
N PHE A 96 3.95 -10.56 2.87
CA PHE A 96 3.99 -11.49 1.74
C PHE A 96 3.00 -11.17 0.63
N ASP A 97 1.77 -10.81 1.00
CA ASP A 97 0.69 -10.42 0.10
C ASP A 97 -0.40 -9.71 0.90
N GLY A 98 -1.38 -9.15 0.19
CA GLY A 98 -2.50 -8.48 0.82
C GLY A 98 -3.53 -8.00 -0.19
N TYR A 99 -4.54 -7.31 0.35
CA TYR A 99 -5.58 -6.67 -0.43
C TYR A 99 -5.57 -5.17 -0.16
N ILE A 100 -5.93 -4.39 -1.17
CA ILE A 100 -6.23 -2.96 -1.03
C ILE A 100 -7.65 -2.74 -1.49
N PHE A 101 -8.38 -1.94 -0.72
CA PHE A 101 -9.76 -1.57 -0.99
C PHE A 101 -9.83 -0.06 -1.16
N PRO A 102 -10.07 0.45 -2.38
CA PRO A 102 -10.19 1.89 -2.59
C PRO A 102 -11.46 2.40 -1.94
N VAL A 103 -11.34 3.46 -1.14
CA VAL A 103 -12.45 4.13 -0.49
C VAL A 103 -12.81 5.37 -1.30
N HIS A 104 -14.00 5.38 -1.87
CA HIS A 104 -14.51 6.51 -2.66
C HIS A 104 -15.51 7.33 -1.84
N GLY A 105 -15.38 8.64 -1.89
CA GLY A 105 -16.36 9.59 -1.38
C GLY A 105 -17.09 10.31 -2.52
N ARG A 106 -17.94 11.27 -2.17
CA ARG A 106 -18.68 12.09 -3.14
C ARG A 106 -17.81 12.83 -4.17
N ARG A 107 -16.53 13.06 -3.84
CA ARG A 107 -15.57 13.78 -4.69
C ARG A 107 -14.53 12.87 -5.37
N GLY A 108 -14.78 11.56 -5.39
CA GLY A 108 -13.87 10.56 -5.95
C GLY A 108 -13.07 9.82 -4.87
N LEU A 109 -11.91 9.29 -5.26
CA LEU A 109 -11.04 8.50 -4.39
C LEU A 109 -10.63 9.31 -3.14
N MET A 110 -10.71 8.69 -1.97
CA MET A 110 -10.30 9.27 -0.69
C MET A 110 -9.04 8.62 -0.13
N GLY A 111 -8.80 7.34 -0.45
CA GLY A 111 -7.69 6.54 0.05
C GLY A 111 -7.83 5.07 -0.31
#